data_AF-A0A3E0EVT6-F1
#
_entry.id   AF-A0A3E0EVT6-F1
#
_cell.length_a   1.000
_cell.length_b   1.000
_cell.length_c   1.000
_cell.angle_alpha   90.00
_cell.angle_beta   90.00
_cell.angle_gamma   90.00
#
_symmetry.space_group_name_H-M   'P 1'
#
loop_
_entity.id
_entity.type
_entity.pdbx_description
1 polymer ?
#
loop_
_entity_poly.entity_id
_entity_poly.type
_entity_poly.pdbx_seq_one_letter_code
_entity_poly.pdbx_strand_id
1 'polypeptide(L)'
;MKKIIIKVFLIAAFLSSSISFAQGINKTSLLNELNKTYGVALSSDEKTQYENANSTLVLELFNLEQKNLSKEARDKEINKIFDKRDKTLTTSLGINKYSDIKSQTGEKTAQTIQKIKDAKMTP
;
A
#
# COMPACT_ATOMS: atom_id res chain seq x y z
N MET A 1 -51.50 -11.32 3.47
CA MET A 1 -50.58 -10.22 3.07
C MET A 1 -49.45 -10.02 4.10
N LYS A 2 -48.47 -10.94 4.26
CA LYS A 2 -47.28 -10.74 5.13
C LYS A 2 -46.06 -11.63 4.74
N LYS A 3 -45.75 -11.81 3.45
CA LYS A 3 -44.59 -12.65 3.04
C LYS A 3 -43.72 -12.10 1.90
N ILE A 4 -43.85 -10.82 1.53
CA ILE A 4 -43.12 -10.26 0.38
C ILE A 4 -41.97 -9.31 0.82
N ILE A 5 -41.98 -8.83 2.06
CA ILE A 5 -41.04 -7.76 2.50
C ILE A 5 -39.61 -8.27 2.77
N ILE A 6 -39.41 -9.56 3.01
CA ILE A 6 -38.10 -10.09 3.47
C ILE A 6 -37.11 -10.34 2.31
N LYS A 7 -37.56 -10.48 1.06
CA LYS A 7 -36.64 -10.83 -0.05
C LYS A 7 -35.95 -9.65 -0.73
N VAL A 8 -36.41 -8.41 -0.50
CA VAL A 8 -35.82 -7.22 -1.13
C VAL A 8 -34.60 -6.70 -0.35
N PHE A 9 -34.52 -6.95 0.96
CA PHE A 9 -33.38 -6.50 1.78
C PHE A 9 -32.09 -7.28 1.54
N LEU A 10 -32.17 -8.51 1.02
CA LEU A 10 -31.00 -9.36 0.77
C LEU A 10 -30.26 -9.02 -0.54
N ILE A 11 -30.91 -8.33 -1.48
CA ILE A 11 -30.27 -7.92 -2.75
C ILE A 11 -29.57 -6.56 -2.60
N ALA A 12 -30.07 -5.68 -1.72
CA ALA A 12 -29.44 -4.39 -1.44
C ALA A 12 -28.11 -4.51 -0.67
N ALA A 13 -27.94 -5.57 0.14
CA ALA A 13 -26.71 -5.79 0.92
C ALA A 13 -25.56 -6.41 0.09
N PHE A 14 -25.83 -6.94 -1.11
CA PHE A 14 -24.80 -7.55 -1.96
C PHE A 14 -24.27 -6.61 -3.06
N LEU A 15 -24.88 -5.43 -3.22
CA LEU A 15 -24.51 -4.44 -4.25
C LEU A 15 -23.74 -3.23 -3.71
N SER A 16 -23.51 -3.14 -2.40
CA SER A 16 -22.68 -2.08 -1.80
C SER A 16 -21.17 -2.36 -1.83
N SER A 17 -20.73 -3.48 -2.41
CA SER A 17 -19.30 -3.83 -2.53
C SER A 17 -18.58 -3.09 -3.67
N SER A 18 -19.28 -2.30 -4.48
CA SER A 18 -18.71 -1.68 -5.70
C SER A 18 -18.43 -0.18 -5.63
N ILE A 19 -18.54 0.48 -4.46
CA ILE A 19 -18.31 1.93 -4.36
C ILE A 19 -17.28 2.27 -3.28
N SER A 20 -16.04 1.83 -3.46
CA SER A 20 -14.89 2.46 -2.78
C SER A 20 -13.73 2.81 -3.73
N PHE A 21 -13.90 2.66 -5.03
CA PHE A 21 -12.85 2.91 -6.02
C PHE A 21 -12.58 4.40 -6.31
N ALA A 22 -13.25 5.34 -5.63
CA ALA A 22 -13.19 6.77 -5.94
C ALA A 22 -12.34 7.62 -4.98
N GLN A 23 -11.84 7.07 -3.86
CA GLN A 23 -10.89 7.81 -3.03
C GLN A 23 -9.49 7.52 -3.53
N GLY A 24 -8.90 8.49 -4.25
CA GLY A 24 -7.49 8.44 -4.64
C GLY A 24 -6.58 8.13 -3.45
N ILE A 25 -5.38 7.63 -3.75
CA ILE A 25 -4.46 7.22 -2.68
C ILE A 25 -3.99 8.47 -1.94
N ASN A 26 -4.35 8.57 -0.66
CA ASN A 26 -3.90 9.61 0.25
C ASN A 26 -2.55 9.25 0.88
N LYS A 27 -1.64 10.24 0.96
CA LYS A 27 -0.27 10.08 1.45
C LYS A 27 -0.20 9.46 2.86
N THR A 28 -0.98 9.99 3.79
CA THR A 28 -1.00 9.55 5.19
C THR A 28 -1.53 8.12 5.31
N SER A 29 -2.60 7.80 4.57
CA SER A 29 -3.19 6.47 4.57
C SER A 29 -2.24 5.42 4.00
N LEU A 30 -1.55 5.76 2.90
CA LEU A 30 -0.52 4.89 2.31
C LEU A 30 0.65 4.66 3.27
N LEU A 31 1.18 5.73 3.88
CA LEU A 31 2.28 5.61 4.83
C LEU A 31 1.90 4.76 6.05
N ASN A 32 0.71 4.98 6.61
CA ASN A 32 0.21 4.20 7.74
C ASN A 32 0.08 2.71 7.40
N GLU A 33 -0.36 2.37 6.19
CA GLU A 33 -0.45 0.97 5.74
C GLU A 33 0.95 0.34 5.60
N LEU A 34 1.90 1.04 4.98
CA LEU A 34 3.27 0.56 4.78
C LEU A 34 4.04 0.39 6.10
N ASN A 35 3.74 1.21 7.11
CA ASN A 35 4.37 1.15 8.43
C ASN A 35 3.86 -0.02 9.30
N LYS A 36 2.84 -0.78 8.86
CA LYS A 36 2.41 -1.98 9.57
C LYS A 36 3.45 -3.10 9.40
N THR A 37 3.87 -3.67 10.52
CA THR A 37 4.78 -4.83 10.57
C THR A 37 4.06 -6.14 10.86
N TYR A 38 2.74 -6.11 11.06
CA TYR A 38 1.88 -7.26 11.30
C TYR A 38 2.39 -8.22 12.39
N GLY A 39 2.93 -7.66 13.48
CA GLY A 39 3.37 -8.42 14.64
C GLY A 39 4.88 -8.63 14.73
N VAL A 40 5.66 -8.23 13.72
CA VAL A 40 7.13 -8.21 13.85
C VAL A 40 7.54 -7.04 14.75
N ALA A 41 8.13 -7.37 15.90
CA ALA A 41 8.68 -6.39 16.83
C ALA A 41 9.98 -5.79 16.27
N LEU A 42 10.07 -4.46 16.35
CA LEU A 42 11.25 -3.69 15.99
C LEU A 42 11.76 -2.94 17.22
N SER A 43 13.08 -2.87 17.36
CA SER A 43 13.72 -1.94 18.27
C SER A 43 13.41 -0.49 17.86
N SER A 44 13.72 0.48 18.72
CA SER A 44 13.49 1.90 18.41
C SER A 44 14.24 2.34 17.14
N ASP A 45 15.48 1.87 16.98
CA ASP A 45 16.32 2.23 15.83
C ASP A 45 15.84 1.53 14.55
N GLU A 46 15.50 0.24 14.64
CA GLU A 46 14.93 -0.53 13.53
C GLU A 46 13.61 0.08 13.05
N LYS A 47 12.74 0.47 14.00
CA LYS A 47 11.47 1.14 13.70
C LYS A 47 11.70 2.45 12.98
N THR A 48 12.62 3.27 13.47
CA THR A 48 12.98 4.55 12.84
C THR A 48 13.46 4.35 11.41
N GLN A 49 14.35 3.38 11.18
CA GLN A 49 14.83 3.05 9.83
C GLN A 49 13.70 2.55 8.91
N TYR A 50 12.82 1.70 9.44
CA TYR A 50 11.68 1.16 8.69
C TYR A 50 10.71 2.26 8.26
N GLU A 51 10.31 3.12 9.20
CA GLU A 51 9.40 4.24 8.94
C GLU A 51 10.02 5.30 8.01
N ASN A 52 11.33 5.56 8.12
CA ASN A 52 12.04 6.45 7.22
C ASN A 52 12.07 5.91 5.79
N ALA A 53 12.39 4.62 5.59
CA ALA A 53 12.40 4.02 4.26
C ALA A 53 11.01 4.07 3.59
N ASN A 54 9.94 3.81 4.37
CA ASN A 54 8.57 3.92 3.87
C ASN A 54 8.17 5.39 3.59
N SER A 55 8.60 6.34 4.42
CA SER A 55 8.36 7.77 4.20
C SER A 55 9.03 8.27 2.92
N THR A 56 10.28 7.87 2.68
CA THR A 56 11.00 8.16 1.42
C THR A 56 10.28 7.54 0.22
N LEU A 57 9.86 6.27 0.30
CA LEU A 57 9.09 5.63 -0.76
C LEU A 57 7.81 6.41 -1.09
N VAL A 58 7.03 6.81 -0.08
CA VAL A 58 5.80 7.56 -0.28
C VAL A 58 6.07 8.92 -0.92
N LEU A 59 7.13 9.63 -0.50
CA LEU A 59 7.54 10.88 -1.12
C LEU A 59 7.90 10.70 -2.61
N GLU A 60 8.66 9.66 -2.94
CA GLU A 60 9.07 9.37 -4.32
C GLU A 60 7.87 9.01 -5.21
N LEU A 61 6.90 8.26 -4.70
CA LEU A 61 5.67 7.92 -5.41
C LEU A 61 4.82 9.16 -5.74
N PHE A 62 4.67 10.09 -4.79
CA PHE A 62 3.90 11.31 -5.01
C PHE A 62 4.63 12.29 -5.95
N ASN A 63 5.97 12.33 -5.89
CA ASN A 63 6.77 13.07 -6.85
C ASN A 63 6.70 12.46 -8.26
N LEU A 64 6.56 11.12 -8.36
CA LEU A 64 6.41 10.43 -9.64
C LEU A 64 5.09 10.79 -10.33
N GLU A 65 4.00 10.90 -9.58
CA GLU A 65 2.68 11.26 -10.12
C GLU A 65 2.68 12.65 -10.80
N GLN A 66 3.53 13.57 -10.32
CA GLN A 66 3.68 14.92 -10.90
C GLN A 66 4.42 14.93 -12.26
N LYS A 67 5.08 13.84 -12.64
CA LYS A 67 5.93 13.78 -13.85
C LYS A 67 5.17 13.49 -15.15
N ASN A 68 3.84 13.33 -15.12
CA ASN A 68 2.99 13.06 -16.28
C ASN A 68 3.55 11.98 -17.24
N LEU A 69 4.07 10.89 -16.67
CA LEU A 69 4.61 9.77 -17.44
C LEU A 69 3.49 8.96 -18.09
N SER A 70 3.82 8.23 -19.16
CA SER A 70 2.93 7.17 -19.65
C SER A 70 2.71 6.11 -18.57
N LYS A 71 1.57 5.41 -18.64
CA LYS A 71 1.24 4.37 -17.65
C LYS A 71 2.36 3.34 -17.52
N GLU A 72 2.89 2.84 -18.64
CA GLU A 72 3.95 1.83 -18.63
C GLU A 72 5.24 2.35 -17.97
N ALA A 73 5.65 3.57 -18.28
CA ALA A 73 6.84 4.18 -17.68
C ALA A 73 6.64 4.42 -16.18
N ARG A 74 5.47 4.92 -15.78
CA ARG A 74 5.11 5.12 -14.38
C ARG A 74 5.12 3.81 -13.60
N ASP A 75 4.53 2.76 -14.15
CA ASP A 75 4.45 1.45 -13.46
C ASP A 75 5.84 0.81 -13.30
N LYS A 76 6.76 1.03 -14.27
CA LYS A 76 8.18 0.65 -14.14
C LYS A 76 8.89 1.41 -13.03
N GLU A 77 8.68 2.73 -12.93
CA GLU A 77 9.26 3.54 -11.86
C GLU A 77 8.69 3.19 -10.48
N ILE A 78 7.39 2.89 -10.38
CA ILE A 78 6.77 2.38 -9.15
C ILE A 78 7.52 1.13 -8.66
N ASN A 79 7.76 0.14 -9.55
CA ASN A 79 8.51 -1.07 -9.15
C ASN A 79 9.91 -0.72 -8.65
N LYS A 80 10.63 0.17 -9.35
CA LYS A 80 11.98 0.60 -8.93
C LYS A 80 11.99 1.26 -7.54
N ILE A 81 10.98 2.06 -7.22
CA ILE A 81 10.86 2.71 -5.91
C ILE A 81 10.69 1.66 -4.81
N PHE A 82 9.84 0.64 -5.02
CA PHE A 82 9.69 -0.47 -4.08
C PHE A 82 10.96 -1.32 -3.97
N ASP A 83 11.61 -1.64 -5.08
CA ASP A 83 12.89 -2.37 -5.07
C ASP A 83 13.99 -1.61 -4.32
N LYS A 84 14.03 -0.28 -4.47
CA LYS A 84 14.95 0.59 -3.74
C LYS A 84 14.66 0.53 -2.23
N ARG A 85 13.39 0.65 -1.83
CA ARG A 85 12.97 0.52 -0.43
C ARG A 85 13.37 -0.83 0.16
N ASP A 86 13.14 -1.92 -0.57
CA ASP A 86 13.53 -3.27 -0.15
C ASP A 86 15.04 -3.40 0.07
N LYS A 87 15.86 -2.83 -0.83
CA LYS A 87 17.32 -2.78 -0.67
C LYS A 87 17.74 -1.95 0.53
N THR A 88 17.15 -0.77 0.72
CA THR A 88 17.42 0.09 1.87
C THR A 88 17.15 -0.64 3.18
N LEU A 89 15.99 -1.30 3.29
CA LEU A 89 15.63 -2.06 4.48
C LEU A 89 16.51 -3.28 4.71
N THR A 90 16.88 -3.99 3.65
CA THR A 90 17.83 -5.12 3.75
C THR A 90 19.18 -4.65 4.32
N THR A 91 19.68 -3.51 3.84
CA THR A 91 20.95 -2.93 4.31
C THR A 91 20.85 -2.41 5.74
N SER A 92 19.76 -1.74 6.10
CA SER A 92 19.66 -1.05 7.40
C SER A 92 19.27 -2.00 8.53
N LEU A 93 18.33 -2.92 8.30
CA LEU A 93 17.83 -3.87 9.29
C LEU A 93 18.60 -5.20 9.29
N GLY A 94 19.35 -5.48 8.22
CA GLY A 94 19.95 -6.78 7.97
C GLY A 94 18.97 -7.77 7.34
N ILE A 95 19.52 -8.74 6.60
CA ILE A 95 18.75 -9.67 5.77
C ILE A 95 17.73 -10.50 6.56
N ASN A 96 18.09 -10.99 7.75
CA ASN A 96 17.22 -11.85 8.56
C ASN A 96 15.99 -11.06 9.04
N LYS A 97 16.22 -9.89 9.65
CA LYS A 97 15.14 -9.04 10.16
C LYS A 97 14.22 -8.58 9.04
N TYR A 98 14.80 -8.14 7.92
CA TYR A 98 13.99 -7.72 6.78
C TYR A 98 13.19 -8.88 6.17
N SER A 99 13.77 -10.08 6.08
CA SER A 99 13.09 -11.28 5.60
C SER A 99 11.87 -11.61 6.47
N ASP A 100 11.98 -11.51 7.80
CA ASP A 100 10.87 -11.75 8.71
C ASP A 100 9.73 -10.75 8.45
N ILE A 101 10.04 -9.45 8.35
CA ILE A 101 9.05 -8.41 8.03
C ILE A 101 8.42 -8.68 6.67
N LYS A 102 9.22 -8.99 5.65
CA LYS A 102 8.75 -9.25 4.29
C LYS A 102 7.84 -10.47 4.23
N SER A 103 8.10 -11.50 5.04
CA SER A 103 7.23 -12.68 5.12
C SER A 103 5.82 -12.33 5.61
N GLN A 104 5.68 -11.35 6.51
CA GLN A 104 4.39 -10.91 7.07
C GLN A 104 3.71 -9.83 6.22
N THR A 105 4.49 -9.00 5.55
CA THR A 105 3.99 -7.79 4.85
C THR A 105 3.91 -7.96 3.33
N GLY A 106 4.53 -9.01 2.77
CA GLY A 106 4.77 -9.15 1.33
C GLY A 106 3.50 -9.13 0.49
N GLU A 107 2.47 -9.88 0.87
CA GLU A 107 1.19 -9.92 0.15
C GLU A 107 0.49 -8.55 0.17
N LYS A 108 0.45 -7.89 1.33
CA LYS A 108 -0.15 -6.55 1.49
C LYS A 108 0.63 -5.48 0.74
N THR A 109 1.95 -5.61 0.67
CA THR A 109 2.82 -4.74 -0.13
C THR A 109 2.52 -4.94 -1.62
N ALA A 110 2.40 -6.18 -2.10
CA ALA A 110 2.05 -6.46 -3.49
C ALA A 110 0.65 -5.91 -3.87
N GLN A 111 -0.34 -6.08 -3.00
CA GLN A 111 -1.68 -5.49 -3.15
C GLN A 111 -1.61 -3.95 -3.20
N THR A 112 -0.76 -3.36 -2.37
CA THR A 112 -0.55 -1.90 -2.34
C THR A 112 0.09 -1.40 -3.64
N ILE A 113 1.11 -2.10 -4.16
CA ILE A 113 1.72 -1.80 -5.46
C ILE A 113 0.66 -1.84 -6.57
N GLN A 114 -0.19 -2.86 -6.58
CA GLN A 114 -1.24 -2.99 -7.59
C GLN A 114 -2.25 -1.85 -7.50
N LYS A 115 -2.74 -1.52 -6.30
CA LYS A 115 -3.63 -0.38 -6.06
C LYS A 115 -3.01 0.94 -6.54
N ILE A 116 -1.72 1.14 -6.30
CA ILE A 116 -0.96 2.30 -6.75
C ILE A 116 -0.94 2.41 -8.28
N LYS A 117 -0.74 1.29 -8.99
CA LYS A 117 -0.73 1.28 -10.46
C LYS A 117 -2.12 1.52 -11.05
N ASP A 118 -3.17 1.08 -10.37
CA ASP A 118 -4.54 1.19 -10.86
C ASP A 118 -5.18 2.55 -10.51
N ALA A 119 -4.75 3.19 -9.43
CA ALA A 119 -5.26 4.48 -8.99
C ALA A 119 -4.44 5.67 -9.50
N LYS A 120 -5.01 6.87 -9.38
CA LYS A 120 -4.25 8.12 -9.34
C LYS A 120 -3.95 8.48 -7.88
N MET A 121 -2.76 8.99 -7.62
CA MET A 121 -2.42 9.52 -6.29
C MET A 121 -2.94 10.95 -6.18
N THR A 122 -3.71 11.23 -5.14
CA THR A 122 -4.20 12.59 -4.87
C THR A 122 -3.21 13.28 -3.94
N PRO A 123 -2.62 14.43 -4.33
CA PRO A 123 -1.65 15.17 -3.53
C PRO A 123 -2.07 15.42 -2.08
#